data_AF-A0A3L7PZP2-F1
#
_entry.id   AF-A0A3L7PZP2-F1
#
_cell.length_a   1.000
_cell.length_b   1.000
_cell.length_c   1.000
_cell.angle_alpha   90.00
_cell.angle_beta   90.00
_cell.angle_gamma   90.00
#
_symmetry.space_group_name_H-M   'P 1'
#
loop_
_entity.id
_entity.type
_entity.pdbx_description
1 polymer ?
#
loop_
_entity_poly.entity_id
_entity_poly.type
_entity_poly.pdbx_seq_one_letter_code
_entity_poly.pdbx_strand_id
1 'polypeptide(L)'
;CLLGLGRAIGETMAVAMVIGNDPRIGSIFGLGYSIPSVLANQMPGENSMHRSALVALGLVLFAISLAINILARWILRGDKRFMRRTEKDIRPPAPENASPTAPAKAREDDNNISAEILASSANNLMGRQALNARLDIFMTATLLFCVAVILVPLFHIFGYVTWAGAINLSPQFFTSDLSSATAKGLGHAMLGSAILVMVATVIGTPMGVLGAVYLVEYRKSRLAHITRFVAELLIGVPSVLIGLFIYALLIQSASDPNSPLWQVPLVAQSLWLFQKLDWLVPHPTGWAGAVALAVMLMPVVLRTSEEALRTVPDALRRASYALGATPAQTVLRVIVPAAATAMVTGVFLGMARIAGETAPLLFTAGSSNFWPEDGMGEKMPFLTYYIYTYSTGDKESEKQMAWAGAFVLLAFVMLVNISMRLISGRRDVAASRSQ
;
A
#
# COMPACT_ATOMS: atom_id res chain seq x y z
N CYS A 1 -0.24 11.81 4.29
CA CYS A 1 -1.69 11.72 4.56
C CYS A 1 -2.54 11.49 3.31
N LEU A 2 -2.54 12.35 2.28
CA LEU A 2 -3.52 12.25 1.18
C LEU A 2 -3.44 10.96 0.33
N LEU A 3 -2.26 10.35 0.18
CA LEU A 3 -2.12 9.04 -0.49
C LEU A 3 -2.79 7.89 0.29
N GLY A 4 -2.93 8.04 1.62
CA GLY A 4 -3.66 7.10 2.48
C GLY A 4 -5.18 7.22 2.33
N LEU A 5 -5.69 8.43 2.01
CA LEU A 5 -7.11 8.66 1.76
C LEU A 5 -7.61 7.89 0.53
N GLY A 6 -6.84 7.90 -0.57
CA GLY A 6 -7.16 7.13 -1.78
C GLY A 6 -7.21 5.62 -1.54
N ARG A 7 -6.34 5.09 -0.66
CA ARG A 7 -6.40 3.68 -0.21
C ARG A 7 -7.59 3.40 0.70
N ALA A 8 -7.88 4.28 1.66
CA ALA A 8 -9.01 4.14 2.56
C ALA A 8 -10.36 4.13 1.82
N ILE A 9 -10.50 4.94 0.77
CA ILE A 9 -11.68 4.92 -0.13
C ILE A 9 -11.78 3.57 -0.87
N GLY A 10 -10.66 2.88 -1.08
CA GLY A 10 -10.57 1.59 -1.75
C GLY A 10 -10.71 0.36 -0.85
N GLU A 11 -10.83 0.51 0.48
CA GLU A 11 -11.03 -0.58 1.46
C GLU A 11 -12.45 -1.17 1.35
N THR A 12 -12.70 -1.79 0.20
CA THR A 12 -14.03 -2.11 -0.34
C THR A 12 -14.83 -3.02 0.59
N MET A 13 -14.16 -4.00 1.20
CA MET A 13 -14.83 -4.98 2.08
C MET A 13 -15.00 -4.47 3.51
N ALA A 14 -14.02 -3.76 4.05
CA ALA A 14 -14.16 -3.16 5.38
C ALA A 14 -15.30 -2.12 5.38
N VAL A 15 -15.37 -1.28 4.34
CA VAL A 15 -16.44 -0.29 4.17
C VAL A 15 -17.80 -0.96 3.95
N ALA A 16 -17.87 -2.02 3.13
CA ALA A 16 -19.11 -2.77 2.92
C ALA A 16 -19.67 -3.36 4.22
N MET A 17 -18.80 -3.92 5.07
CA MET A 17 -19.21 -4.49 6.36
C MET A 17 -19.71 -3.44 7.35
N VAL A 18 -19.08 -2.26 7.39
CA VAL A 18 -19.38 -1.24 8.41
C VAL A 18 -20.61 -0.41 8.05
N ILE A 19 -20.81 -0.09 6.77
CA ILE A 19 -21.92 0.77 6.32
C ILE A 19 -23.22 -0.04 6.09
N GLY A 20 -23.12 -1.37 6.00
CA GLY A 20 -24.29 -2.26 6.08
C GLY A 20 -25.11 -2.42 4.80
N ASN A 21 -24.56 -2.00 3.66
CA ASN A 21 -24.99 -2.41 2.32
C ASN A 21 -26.45 -2.08 1.94
N ASP A 22 -27.01 -0.98 2.47
CA ASP A 22 -28.39 -0.57 2.19
C ASP A 22 -28.43 0.46 1.03
N PRO A 23 -29.07 0.15 -0.11
CA PRO A 23 -29.15 1.06 -1.25
C PRO A 23 -29.99 2.33 -1.00
N ARG A 24 -30.68 2.44 0.15
CA ARG A 24 -31.48 3.62 0.50
C ARG A 24 -30.60 4.71 1.09
N ILE A 25 -30.74 5.93 0.59
CA ILE A 25 -30.08 7.11 1.16
C ILE A 25 -30.91 7.58 2.36
N GLY A 26 -30.49 7.16 3.55
CA GLY A 26 -31.03 7.62 4.82
C GLY A 26 -30.27 8.81 5.42
N SER A 27 -30.24 8.88 6.76
CA SER A 27 -29.38 9.79 7.52
C SER A 27 -27.90 9.40 7.41
N ILE A 28 -26.98 10.32 7.71
CA ILE A 28 -25.52 10.06 7.79
C ILE A 28 -25.19 8.96 8.83
N PHE A 29 -26.07 8.76 9.81
CA PHE A 29 -25.96 7.70 10.83
C PHE A 29 -26.75 6.43 10.49
N GLY A 30 -27.40 6.39 9.33
CA GLY A 30 -28.12 5.21 8.84
C GLY A 30 -27.21 4.26 8.07
N LEU A 31 -27.75 3.09 7.75
CA LEU A 31 -27.12 2.19 6.78
C LEU A 31 -27.00 2.91 5.43
N GLY A 32 -25.98 2.54 4.67
CA GLY A 32 -25.75 3.12 3.36
C GLY A 32 -25.03 2.18 2.43
N TYR A 33 -24.71 2.70 1.24
CA TYR A 33 -24.06 1.92 0.21
C TYR A 33 -22.91 2.70 -0.42
N SER A 34 -21.72 2.12 -0.44
CA SER A 34 -20.54 2.73 -1.07
C SER A 34 -20.38 2.25 -2.51
N ILE A 35 -19.82 3.11 -3.38
CA ILE A 35 -19.55 2.75 -4.79
C ILE A 35 -18.74 1.44 -4.91
N PRO A 36 -17.64 1.24 -4.15
CA PRO A 36 -16.92 -0.03 -4.15
C PRO A 36 -17.79 -1.23 -3.72
N SER A 37 -18.65 -1.07 -2.70
CA SER A 37 -19.55 -2.13 -2.23
C SER A 37 -20.58 -2.52 -3.30
N VAL A 38 -21.14 -1.54 -4.02
CA VAL A 38 -22.05 -1.79 -5.15
C VAL A 38 -21.36 -2.63 -6.22
N LEU A 39 -20.14 -2.25 -6.59
CA LEU A 39 -19.34 -2.99 -7.57
C LEU A 39 -19.08 -4.43 -7.12
N ALA A 40 -18.69 -4.62 -5.86
CA ALA A 40 -18.42 -5.94 -5.31
C ALA A 40 -19.65 -6.84 -5.23
N ASN A 41 -20.82 -6.29 -4.89
CA ASN A 41 -22.02 -7.08 -4.61
C ASN A 41 -22.95 -7.27 -5.82
N GLN A 42 -22.86 -6.40 -6.84
CA GLN A 42 -23.76 -6.45 -8.00
C GLN A 42 -23.08 -6.98 -9.27
N MET A 43 -21.76 -7.14 -9.29
CA MET A 43 -21.07 -7.87 -10.36
C MET A 43 -21.08 -9.37 -10.08
N PRO A 44 -21.30 -10.24 -11.09
CA PRO A 44 -21.49 -9.93 -12.50
C PRO A 44 -22.98 -9.89 -12.88
N GLY A 45 -23.62 -8.72 -12.83
CA GLY A 45 -25.06 -8.60 -13.08
C GLY A 45 -25.50 -9.20 -14.42
N GLU A 46 -26.72 -9.72 -14.50
CA GLU A 46 -27.19 -10.54 -15.62
C GLU A 46 -27.43 -9.72 -16.91
N ASN A 47 -27.89 -8.47 -16.77
CA ASN A 47 -28.30 -7.63 -17.89
C ASN A 47 -27.15 -6.78 -18.45
N SER A 48 -27.06 -6.65 -19.77
CA SER A 48 -26.06 -5.82 -20.46
C SER A 48 -26.11 -4.35 -20.02
N MET A 49 -27.31 -3.79 -19.81
CA MET A 49 -27.51 -2.44 -19.30
C MET A 49 -27.04 -2.28 -17.86
N HIS A 50 -27.27 -3.30 -17.01
CA HIS A 50 -26.81 -3.28 -15.62
C HIS A 50 -25.28 -3.36 -15.54
N ARG A 51 -24.64 -4.23 -16.33
CA ARG A 51 -23.17 -4.30 -16.46
C ARG A 51 -22.59 -2.97 -16.92
N SER A 52 -23.22 -2.32 -17.91
CA SER A 52 -22.78 -1.02 -18.43
C SER A 52 -22.86 0.07 -17.37
N ALA A 53 -23.91 0.07 -16.56
CA ALA A 53 -24.07 1.00 -15.43
C ALA A 53 -23.00 0.78 -14.35
N LEU A 54 -22.67 -0.47 -14.00
CA LEU A 54 -21.60 -0.79 -13.05
C LEU A 54 -20.22 -0.39 -13.60
N VAL A 55 -19.95 -0.59 -14.88
CA VAL A 55 -18.71 -0.10 -15.52
C VAL A 55 -18.62 1.43 -15.45
N ALA A 56 -19.72 2.14 -15.71
CA ALA A 56 -19.77 3.60 -15.56
C ALA A 56 -19.51 4.04 -14.11
N LEU A 57 -20.05 3.32 -13.13
CA LEU A 57 -19.79 3.57 -11.71
C LEU A 57 -18.30 3.37 -11.35
N GLY A 58 -17.67 2.34 -11.90
CA GLY A 58 -16.23 2.13 -11.80
C GLY A 58 -15.41 3.29 -12.39
N LEU A 59 -15.83 3.82 -13.54
CA LEU A 59 -15.20 5.01 -14.14
C LEU A 59 -15.32 6.24 -13.25
N VAL A 60 -16.48 6.47 -12.61
CA VAL A 60 -16.68 7.56 -11.66
C VAL A 60 -15.75 7.41 -10.46
N LEU A 61 -15.65 6.21 -9.88
CA LEU A 61 -14.73 5.93 -8.77
C LEU A 61 -13.27 6.18 -9.17
N PHE A 62 -12.88 5.77 -10.38
CA PHE A 62 -11.55 6.03 -10.94
C PHE A 62 -11.29 7.52 -11.06
N ALA A 63 -12.24 8.28 -11.63
CA ALA A 63 -12.12 9.72 -11.82
C ALA A 63 -11.99 10.47 -10.49
N ILE A 64 -12.79 10.09 -9.48
CA ILE A 64 -12.71 10.66 -8.12
C ILE A 64 -11.34 10.38 -7.51
N SER A 65 -10.86 9.13 -7.55
CA SER A 65 -9.53 8.79 -7.03
C SER A 65 -8.43 9.56 -7.75
N LEU A 66 -8.49 9.65 -9.08
CA LEU A 66 -7.53 10.39 -9.88
C LEU A 66 -7.54 11.88 -9.52
N ALA A 67 -8.71 12.50 -9.40
CA ALA A 67 -8.86 13.90 -9.02
C ALA A 67 -8.25 14.18 -7.63
N ILE A 68 -8.55 13.34 -6.63
CA ILE A 68 -7.98 13.45 -5.29
C ILE A 68 -6.45 13.33 -5.34
N ASN A 69 -5.92 12.37 -6.09
CA ASN A 69 -4.48 12.16 -6.22
C ASN A 69 -3.77 13.32 -6.94
N ILE A 70 -4.39 13.91 -7.96
CA ILE A 70 -3.86 15.09 -8.65
C ILE A 70 -3.89 16.31 -7.74
N LEU A 71 -5.02 16.55 -7.07
CA LEU A 71 -5.21 17.67 -6.13
C LEU A 71 -4.19 17.61 -4.99
N ALA A 72 -3.97 16.42 -4.43
CA ALA A 72 -2.98 16.21 -3.38
C ALA A 72 -1.57 16.60 -3.82
N ARG A 73 -1.18 16.25 -5.05
CA ARG A 73 0.13 16.64 -5.61
C ARG A 73 0.22 18.13 -5.86
N TRP A 74 -0.88 18.75 -6.31
CA TRP A 74 -0.92 20.18 -6.58
C TRP A 74 -0.71 21.00 -5.31
N ILE A 75 -1.40 20.65 -4.22
CA ILE A 75 -1.26 21.30 -2.91
C ILE A 75 0.20 21.21 -2.42
N LEU A 76 0.81 20.03 -2.49
CA LEU A 76 2.19 19.81 -2.03
C LEU A 76 3.26 20.55 -2.85
N ARG A 77 2.95 20.96 -4.09
CA ARG A 77 3.87 21.76 -4.92
C ARG A 77 3.88 23.24 -4.51
N GLY A 78 2.84 23.74 -3.86
CA GLY A 78 2.76 25.13 -3.39
C GLY A 78 3.75 25.45 -2.27
N ASP A 79 3.97 24.49 -1.36
CA ASP A 79 4.63 24.73 -0.07
C ASP A 79 6.16 24.92 -0.16
N LYS A 80 6.81 24.29 -1.14
CA LYS A 80 8.28 24.42 -1.35
C LYS A 80 8.74 25.84 -1.70
N ARG A 81 7.83 26.71 -2.17
CA ARG A 81 8.14 28.13 -2.45
C ARG A 81 8.12 28.99 -1.19
N PHE A 82 7.35 28.61 -0.18
CA PHE A 82 7.21 29.37 1.07
C PHE A 82 8.42 29.17 1.99
N MET A 83 8.81 27.91 2.24
CA MET A 83 9.97 27.54 3.07
C MET A 83 11.29 28.17 2.62
N ARG A 84 11.51 28.25 1.30
CA ARG A 84 12.73 28.86 0.73
C ARG A 84 12.82 30.37 0.96
N ARG A 85 11.69 31.01 1.30
CA ARG A 85 11.60 32.43 1.63
C ARG A 85 11.97 32.65 3.11
N THR A 86 11.46 31.80 3.99
CA THR A 86 11.72 31.85 5.44
C THR A 86 13.18 31.58 5.81
N GLU A 87 13.85 30.63 5.12
CA GLU A 87 15.28 30.33 5.36
C GLU A 87 16.21 31.51 5.01
N LYS A 88 15.76 32.41 4.11
CA LYS A 88 16.53 33.61 3.75
C LYS A 88 16.46 34.68 4.84
N ASP A 89 15.35 34.75 5.58
CA ASP A 89 15.09 35.80 6.58
C ASP A 89 15.72 35.50 7.96
N ILE A 90 16.16 34.26 8.21
CA ILE A 90 16.72 33.82 9.50
C ILE A 90 18.24 34.06 9.60
N ARG A 91 18.93 34.44 8.51
CA ARG A 91 20.37 34.70 8.57
C ARG A 91 20.64 36.00 9.33
N PRO A 92 21.39 35.97 10.46
CA PRO A 92 21.77 37.19 11.14
C PRO A 92 22.65 38.05 10.22
N PRO A 93 22.49 39.39 10.23
CA PRO A 93 23.38 40.29 9.50
C PRO A 93 24.82 40.14 10.03
N ALA A 94 25.79 40.27 9.13
CA ALA A 94 27.21 40.18 9.49
C ALA A 94 27.57 41.26 10.53
N PRO A 95 28.44 40.95 11.52
CA PRO A 95 28.81 41.92 12.53
C PRO A 95 29.51 43.14 11.90
N GLU A 96 28.95 44.31 12.14
CA GLU A 96 29.51 45.60 11.72
C GLU A 96 30.67 45.97 12.66
N ASN A 97 31.86 46.19 12.10
CA ASN A 97 33.08 46.44 12.86
C ASN A 97 33.01 47.80 13.55
N ALA A 98 32.76 47.83 14.86
CA ALA A 98 32.82 49.06 15.65
C ALA A 98 34.29 49.55 15.79
N SER A 99 34.54 50.82 15.45
CA SER A 99 35.87 51.44 15.49
C SER A 99 36.22 52.00 16.90
N PRO A 100 37.51 52.07 17.29
CA PRO A 100 37.89 52.20 18.71
C PRO A 100 37.93 53.62 19.32
N THR A 101 37.46 54.68 18.66
CA THR A 101 37.81 56.09 19.03
C THR A 101 36.69 56.93 19.66
N ALA A 102 35.73 56.34 20.38
CA ALA A 102 34.65 57.09 21.05
C ALA A 102 35.04 57.66 22.45
N PRO A 103 34.61 58.89 22.81
CA PRO A 103 34.94 59.55 24.08
C PRO A 103 34.30 58.90 25.32
N ALA A 104 34.93 59.05 26.49
CA ALA A 104 34.61 58.32 27.73
C ALA A 104 33.16 58.45 28.25
N LYS A 105 32.50 59.60 28.04
CA LYS A 105 31.09 59.81 28.44
C LYS A 105 30.10 59.06 27.55
N ALA A 106 30.43 58.92 26.25
CA ALA A 106 29.66 58.10 25.32
C ALA A 106 29.77 56.60 25.67
N ARG A 107 30.91 56.14 26.21
CA ARG A 107 31.07 54.75 26.69
C ARG A 107 30.23 54.43 27.93
N GLU A 108 29.97 55.40 28.81
CA GLU A 108 29.19 55.17 30.04
C GLU A 108 27.68 55.13 29.74
N ASP A 109 27.20 56.04 28.88
CA ASP A 109 25.83 56.01 28.34
C ASP A 109 25.60 54.77 27.45
N ASP A 110 26.55 54.42 26.57
CA ASP A 110 26.46 53.19 25.75
C ASP A 110 26.48 51.92 26.60
N ASN A 111 27.22 51.87 27.72
CA ASN A 111 27.24 50.71 28.61
C ASN A 111 25.92 50.57 29.38
N ASN A 112 25.30 51.65 29.82
CA ASN A 112 23.98 51.62 30.48
C ASN A 112 22.86 51.27 29.49
N ILE A 113 22.88 51.85 28.29
CA ILE A 113 21.94 51.52 27.21
C ILE A 113 22.12 50.06 26.78
N SER A 114 23.36 49.59 26.67
CA SER A 114 23.66 48.18 26.36
C SER A 114 23.20 47.25 27.48
N ALA A 115 23.41 47.61 28.75
CA ALA A 115 22.95 46.82 29.90
C ALA A 115 21.41 46.76 29.97
N GLU A 116 20.71 47.86 29.70
CA GLU A 116 19.25 47.92 29.67
C GLU A 116 18.67 47.14 28.47
N ILE A 117 19.30 47.24 27.30
CA ILE A 117 18.94 46.44 26.11
C ILE A 117 19.20 44.94 26.36
N LEU A 118 20.29 44.59 27.03
CA LEU A 118 20.61 43.20 27.40
C LEU A 118 19.63 42.66 28.44
N ALA A 119 19.25 43.45 29.45
CA ALA A 119 18.26 43.07 30.46
C ALA A 119 16.84 42.95 29.87
N SER A 120 16.44 43.89 29.00
CA SER A 120 15.19 43.83 28.24
C SER A 120 15.16 42.62 27.30
N SER A 121 16.27 42.34 26.61
CA SER A 121 16.41 41.15 25.76
C SER A 121 16.37 39.86 26.59
N ALA A 122 17.02 39.81 27.75
CA ALA A 122 16.99 38.67 28.66
C ALA A 122 15.56 38.39 29.19
N ASN A 123 14.83 39.42 29.60
CA ASN A 123 13.42 39.28 30.01
C ASN A 123 12.51 38.81 28.85
N ASN A 124 12.72 39.35 27.65
CA ASN A 124 12.01 38.90 26.45
C ASN A 124 12.35 37.46 26.07
N LEU A 125 13.59 37.01 26.31
CA LEU A 125 14.03 35.63 26.10
C LEU A 125 13.44 34.68 27.16
N MET A 126 13.40 35.05 28.43
CA MET A 126 12.81 34.24 29.50
C MET A 126 11.28 34.09 29.34
N GLY A 127 10.58 35.16 28.94
CA GLY A 127 9.16 35.10 28.61
C GLY A 127 8.86 34.21 27.39
N ARG A 128 9.72 34.28 26.36
CA ARG A 128 9.65 33.39 25.19
C ARG A 128 9.99 31.93 25.53
N GLN A 129 10.94 31.68 26.42
CA GLN A 129 11.28 30.34 26.89
C GLN A 129 10.12 29.70 27.67
N ALA A 130 9.44 30.45 28.53
CA ALA A 130 8.26 29.96 29.25
C ALA A 130 7.07 29.69 28.31
N LEU A 131 6.88 30.52 27.28
CA LEU A 131 5.87 30.29 26.24
C LEU A 131 6.18 29.04 25.42
N ASN A 132 7.45 28.88 25.00
CA ASN A 132 7.90 27.71 24.25
C ASN A 132 7.74 26.42 25.08
N ALA A 133 8.06 26.45 26.37
CA ALA A 133 7.85 25.30 27.25
C ALA A 133 6.36 24.91 27.36
N ARG A 134 5.43 25.87 27.40
CA ARG A 134 3.99 25.59 27.38
C ARG A 134 3.54 25.01 26.04
N LEU A 135 4.06 25.54 24.93
CA LEU A 135 3.81 25.01 23.59
C LEU A 135 4.36 23.59 23.44
N ASP A 136 5.53 23.30 23.98
CA ASP A 136 6.15 21.96 23.95
C ASP A 136 5.31 20.95 24.74
N ILE A 137 4.79 21.32 25.91
CA ILE A 137 3.88 20.48 26.70
C ILE A 137 2.59 20.24 25.92
N PHE A 138 2.00 21.28 25.32
CA PHE A 138 0.79 21.15 24.50
C PHE A 138 1.01 20.26 23.27
N MET A 139 2.13 20.44 22.56
CA MET A 139 2.50 19.61 21.43
C MET A 139 2.72 18.15 21.86
N THR A 140 3.40 17.92 22.98
CA THR A 140 3.64 16.57 23.53
C THR A 140 2.32 15.90 23.91
N ALA A 141 1.41 16.62 24.58
CA ALA A 141 0.09 16.11 24.93
C ALA A 141 -0.74 15.77 23.68
N THR A 142 -0.67 16.62 22.64
CA THR A 142 -1.34 16.37 21.36
C THR A 142 -0.77 15.13 20.67
N LEU A 143 0.56 14.97 20.64
CA LEU A 143 1.21 13.79 20.08
C LEU A 143 0.84 12.52 20.83
N LEU A 144 0.82 12.54 22.16
CA LEU A 144 0.40 11.41 22.99
C LEU A 144 -1.07 11.05 22.74
N PHE A 145 -1.94 12.06 22.62
CA PHE A 145 -3.34 11.84 22.26
C PHE A 145 -3.48 11.18 20.88
N CYS A 146 -2.77 11.66 19.86
CA CYS A 146 -2.75 11.05 18.53
C CYS A 146 -2.25 9.60 18.56
N VAL A 147 -1.19 9.32 19.34
CA VAL A 147 -0.67 7.96 19.52
C VAL A 147 -1.74 7.07 20.18
N ALA A 148 -2.43 7.54 21.22
CA ALA A 148 -3.50 6.79 21.88
C ALA A 148 -4.66 6.49 20.92
N VAL A 149 -5.09 7.47 20.12
CA VAL A 149 -6.16 7.31 19.11
C VAL A 149 -5.81 6.25 18.06
N ILE A 150 -4.54 6.06 17.74
CA ILE A 150 -4.10 5.02 16.80
C ILE A 150 -3.95 3.65 17.50
N LEU A 151 -3.36 3.63 18.69
CA LEU A 151 -3.06 2.38 19.40
C LEU A 151 -4.31 1.69 19.96
N VAL A 152 -5.26 2.43 20.52
CA VAL A 152 -6.44 1.84 21.17
C VAL A 152 -7.28 0.98 20.20
N PRO A 153 -7.65 1.47 18.99
CA PRO A 153 -8.35 0.65 18.00
C PRO A 153 -7.49 -0.51 17.49
N LEU A 154 -6.18 -0.30 17.30
CA LEU A 154 -5.27 -1.37 16.87
C LEU A 154 -5.25 -2.53 17.88
N PHE A 155 -5.08 -2.22 19.17
CA PHE A 155 -5.10 -3.22 20.24
C PHE A 155 -6.47 -3.88 20.37
N HIS A 156 -7.57 -3.14 20.20
CA HIS A 156 -8.91 -3.72 20.21
C HIS A 156 -9.12 -4.70 19.07
N ILE A 157 -8.81 -4.31 17.82
CA ILE A 157 -8.95 -5.18 16.65
C ILE A 157 -8.07 -6.41 16.82
N PHE A 158 -6.79 -6.21 17.17
CA PHE A 158 -5.85 -7.31 17.32
C PHE A 158 -6.26 -8.27 18.44
N GLY A 159 -6.57 -7.74 19.62
CA GLY A 159 -6.96 -8.52 20.79
C GLY A 159 -8.28 -9.27 20.57
N TYR A 160 -9.29 -8.60 20.03
CA TYR A 160 -10.60 -9.20 19.80
C TYR A 160 -10.56 -10.28 18.72
N VAL A 161 -9.91 -10.03 17.58
CA VAL A 161 -9.75 -11.04 16.51
C VAL A 161 -8.97 -12.25 17.02
N THR A 162 -7.90 -12.02 17.79
CA THR A 162 -7.10 -13.11 18.37
C THR A 162 -7.92 -13.93 19.36
N TRP A 163 -8.65 -13.29 20.28
CA TRP A 163 -9.53 -13.98 21.21
C TRP A 163 -10.62 -14.76 20.47
N ALA A 164 -11.45 -14.06 19.69
CA ALA A 164 -12.62 -14.63 19.04
C ALA A 164 -12.25 -15.72 18.04
N GLY A 165 -11.17 -15.54 17.28
CA GLY A 165 -10.71 -16.53 16.31
C GLY A 165 -10.03 -17.74 16.94
N ALA A 166 -9.22 -17.56 18.00
CA ALA A 166 -8.52 -18.68 18.63
C ALA A 166 -9.48 -19.67 19.30
N ILE A 167 -10.59 -19.19 19.90
CA ILE A 167 -11.60 -20.07 20.52
C ILE A 167 -12.36 -20.89 19.47
N ASN A 168 -12.54 -20.35 18.27
CA ASN A 168 -13.30 -20.99 17.18
C ASN A 168 -12.41 -21.85 16.26
N LEU A 169 -11.13 -22.03 16.59
CA LEU A 169 -10.19 -22.77 15.76
C LEU A 169 -10.29 -24.28 16.04
N SER A 170 -10.76 -25.04 15.05
CA SER A 170 -10.83 -26.50 15.11
C SER A 170 -9.81 -27.16 14.18
N PRO A 171 -9.34 -28.40 14.45
CA PRO A 171 -8.47 -29.13 13.51
C PRO A 171 -9.12 -29.36 12.14
N GLN A 172 -10.45 -29.48 12.10
CA GLN A 172 -11.24 -29.63 10.88
C GLN A 172 -11.19 -28.36 10.01
N PHE A 173 -10.97 -27.20 10.63
CA PHE A 173 -10.79 -25.93 9.91
C PHE A 173 -9.72 -26.02 8.82
N PHE A 174 -8.61 -26.72 9.09
CA PHE A 174 -7.47 -26.82 8.19
C PHE A 174 -7.55 -27.98 7.19
N THR A 175 -8.29 -29.04 7.55
CA THR A 175 -8.24 -30.32 6.84
C THR A 175 -9.49 -30.59 6.01
N SER A 176 -10.58 -29.86 6.26
CA SER A 176 -11.85 -30.02 5.54
C SER A 176 -12.08 -28.84 4.59
N ASP A 177 -12.78 -29.11 3.49
CA ASP A 177 -13.39 -28.12 2.62
C ASP A 177 -14.87 -27.89 3.03
N LEU A 178 -15.66 -27.26 2.17
CA LEU A 178 -17.09 -27.02 2.40
C LEU A 178 -18.00 -28.12 1.83
N SER A 179 -17.45 -29.05 1.04
CA SER A 179 -18.22 -30.09 0.36
C SER A 179 -18.72 -31.17 1.32
N SER A 180 -17.98 -31.41 2.40
CA SER A 180 -18.34 -32.40 3.42
C SER A 180 -19.52 -31.96 4.29
N ALA A 181 -20.53 -32.82 4.40
CA ALA A 181 -21.72 -32.57 5.23
C ALA A 181 -21.43 -32.63 6.74
N THR A 182 -20.41 -33.40 7.14
CA THR A 182 -20.13 -33.74 8.55
C THR A 182 -19.04 -32.89 9.18
N ALA A 183 -18.09 -32.39 8.39
CA ALA A 183 -17.00 -31.53 8.83
C ALA A 183 -16.78 -30.41 7.80
N LYS A 184 -16.96 -29.15 8.21
CA LYS A 184 -16.75 -27.98 7.36
C LYS A 184 -15.52 -27.22 7.83
N GLY A 185 -14.61 -26.93 6.90
CA GLY A 185 -13.39 -26.19 7.16
C GLY A 185 -13.09 -25.17 6.06
N LEU A 186 -12.08 -24.32 6.26
CA LEU A 186 -11.60 -23.36 5.26
C LEU A 186 -10.20 -23.72 4.75
N GLY A 187 -9.82 -25.00 4.84
CA GLY A 187 -8.49 -25.47 4.44
C GLY A 187 -8.21 -25.25 2.96
N HIS A 188 -9.20 -25.50 2.11
CA HIS A 188 -9.14 -25.23 0.67
C HIS A 188 -8.90 -23.73 0.39
N ALA A 189 -9.54 -22.84 1.13
CA ALA A 189 -9.39 -21.39 0.99
C ALA A 189 -8.02 -20.87 1.44
N MET A 190 -7.43 -21.48 2.46
CA MET A 190 -6.06 -21.18 2.87
C MET A 190 -5.06 -21.59 1.77
N LEU A 191 -5.22 -22.80 1.24
CA LEU A 191 -4.36 -23.32 0.17
C LEU A 191 -4.47 -22.46 -1.09
N GLY A 192 -5.70 -22.15 -1.52
CA GLY A 192 -5.92 -21.34 -2.71
C GLY A 192 -5.40 -19.91 -2.55
N SER A 193 -5.59 -19.27 -1.39
CA SER A 193 -4.95 -17.98 -1.08
C SER A 193 -3.42 -18.05 -1.14
N ALA A 194 -2.81 -19.09 -0.57
CA ALA A 194 -1.37 -19.26 -0.61
C ALA A 194 -0.86 -19.40 -2.06
N ILE A 195 -1.51 -20.23 -2.88
CA ILE A 195 -1.15 -20.41 -4.30
C ILE A 195 -1.26 -19.08 -5.05
N LEU A 196 -2.37 -18.35 -4.91
CA LEU A 196 -2.58 -17.07 -5.58
C LEU A 196 -1.50 -16.04 -5.22
N VAL A 197 -1.20 -15.89 -3.93
CA VAL A 197 -0.18 -14.95 -3.44
C VAL A 197 1.21 -15.33 -3.92
N MET A 198 1.55 -16.63 -3.89
CA MET A 198 2.86 -17.11 -4.36
C MET A 198 3.03 -16.89 -5.86
N VAL A 199 2.04 -17.23 -6.67
CA VAL A 199 2.10 -17.04 -8.14
C VAL A 199 2.14 -15.55 -8.49
N ALA A 200 1.32 -14.73 -7.82
CA ALA A 200 1.37 -13.29 -7.97
C ALA A 200 2.73 -12.71 -7.60
N THR A 201 3.40 -13.28 -6.59
CA THR A 201 4.74 -12.87 -6.16
C THR A 201 5.81 -13.25 -7.18
N VAL A 202 5.74 -14.44 -7.75
CA VAL A 202 6.62 -14.91 -8.84
C VAL A 202 6.51 -14.02 -10.08
N ILE A 203 5.30 -13.55 -10.41
CA ILE A 203 5.07 -12.68 -11.58
C ILE A 203 5.42 -11.22 -11.27
N GLY A 204 4.88 -10.67 -10.18
CA GLY A 204 4.95 -9.25 -9.86
C GLY A 204 6.31 -8.79 -9.32
N THR A 205 7.03 -9.66 -8.60
CA THR A 205 8.30 -9.29 -7.96
C THR A 205 9.41 -9.00 -8.97
N PRO A 206 9.69 -9.88 -9.96
CA PRO A 206 10.71 -9.59 -10.96
C PRO A 206 10.42 -8.30 -11.73
N MET A 207 9.16 -8.06 -12.11
CA MET A 207 8.75 -6.83 -12.80
C MET A 207 8.99 -5.59 -11.94
N GLY A 208 8.62 -5.65 -10.65
CA GLY A 208 8.85 -4.56 -9.71
C GLY A 208 10.33 -4.28 -9.48
N VAL A 209 11.14 -5.32 -9.25
CA VAL A 209 12.59 -5.22 -9.01
C VAL A 209 13.31 -4.67 -10.25
N LEU A 210 13.00 -5.18 -11.43
CA LEU A 210 13.59 -4.69 -12.68
C LEU A 210 13.22 -3.23 -12.94
N GLY A 211 11.96 -2.86 -12.68
CA GLY A 211 11.51 -1.47 -12.74
C GLY A 211 12.29 -0.57 -11.77
N ALA A 212 12.53 -1.03 -10.55
CA ALA A 212 13.32 -0.30 -9.56
C ALA A 212 14.78 -0.10 -9.98
N VAL A 213 15.42 -1.16 -10.49
CA VAL A 213 16.78 -1.11 -11.03
C VAL A 213 16.86 -0.08 -12.17
N TYR A 214 15.90 -0.12 -13.10
CA TYR A 214 15.82 0.85 -14.19
C TYR A 214 15.70 2.29 -13.68
N LEU A 215 14.86 2.53 -12.67
CA LEU A 215 14.63 3.87 -12.10
C LEU A 215 15.85 4.45 -11.38
N VAL A 216 16.65 3.60 -10.73
CA VAL A 216 17.88 4.02 -10.03
C VAL A 216 19.02 4.29 -11.00
N GLU A 217 19.09 3.55 -12.10
CA GLU A 217 20.12 3.76 -13.11
C GLU A 217 19.81 4.96 -14.01
N TYR A 218 18.59 5.02 -14.55
CA TYR A 218 18.17 6.05 -15.51
C TYR A 218 17.40 7.21 -14.87
N ARG A 219 17.91 7.76 -13.76
CA ARG A 219 17.19 8.75 -12.92
C ARG A 219 16.63 9.95 -13.68
N LYS A 220 17.35 10.44 -14.71
CA LYS A 220 17.02 11.65 -15.49
C LYS A 220 16.17 11.39 -16.74
N SER A 221 15.91 10.13 -17.10
CA SER A 221 15.15 9.81 -18.31
C SER A 221 13.69 10.24 -18.18
N ARG A 222 13.06 10.68 -19.28
CA ARG A 222 11.61 10.96 -19.32
C ARG A 222 10.80 9.72 -18.93
N LEU A 223 11.25 8.55 -19.38
CA LEU A 223 10.65 7.26 -19.03
C LEU A 223 10.68 7.02 -17.53
N ALA A 224 11.78 7.29 -16.83
CA ALA A 224 11.81 7.15 -15.37
C ALA A 224 10.83 8.07 -14.63
N HIS A 225 10.57 9.28 -15.15
CA HIS A 225 9.54 10.15 -14.58
C HIS A 225 8.12 9.57 -14.79
N ILE A 226 7.85 9.07 -16.00
CA ILE A 226 6.57 8.45 -16.36
C ILE A 226 6.34 7.18 -15.54
N THR A 227 7.33 6.29 -15.44
CA THR A 227 7.22 5.04 -14.69
C THR A 227 6.95 5.30 -13.20
N ARG A 228 7.64 6.26 -12.57
CA ARG A 228 7.33 6.65 -11.17
C ARG A 228 5.92 7.19 -11.04
N PHE A 229 5.51 8.06 -11.96
CA PHE A 229 4.16 8.61 -11.97
C PHE A 229 3.09 7.50 -12.08
N VAL A 230 3.25 6.57 -13.01
CA VAL A 230 2.35 5.43 -13.21
C VAL A 230 2.33 4.51 -11.99
N ALA A 231 3.48 4.18 -11.40
CA ALA A 231 3.56 3.35 -10.20
C ALA A 231 2.86 4.02 -9.00
N GLU A 232 3.03 5.35 -8.84
CA GLU A 232 2.33 6.12 -7.81
C GLU A 232 0.82 6.21 -8.07
N LEU A 233 0.38 6.29 -9.33
CA LEU A 233 -1.04 6.23 -9.69
C LEU A 233 -1.63 4.87 -9.36
N LEU A 234 -0.98 3.76 -9.77
CA LEU A 234 -1.45 2.41 -9.48
C LEU A 234 -1.60 2.13 -7.98
N ILE A 235 -0.72 2.68 -7.14
CA ILE A 235 -0.85 2.60 -5.67
C ILE A 235 -2.08 3.34 -5.14
N GLY A 236 -2.50 4.41 -5.83
CA GLY A 236 -3.65 5.24 -5.46
C GLY A 236 -4.97 4.80 -6.08
N VAL A 237 -4.96 3.91 -7.08
CA VAL A 237 -6.18 3.37 -7.69
C VAL A 237 -6.86 2.39 -6.72
N PRO A 238 -8.16 2.53 -6.47
CA PRO A 238 -8.94 1.56 -5.69
C PRO A 238 -8.78 0.14 -6.19
N SER A 239 -8.56 -0.82 -5.27
CA SER A 239 -8.21 -2.20 -5.63
C SER A 239 -9.32 -2.91 -6.41
N VAL A 240 -10.59 -2.57 -6.13
CA VAL A 240 -11.77 -3.03 -6.88
C VAL A 240 -11.69 -2.73 -8.38
N LEU A 241 -11.09 -1.61 -8.78
CA LEU A 241 -10.98 -1.21 -10.19
C LEU A 241 -9.93 -2.02 -10.94
N ILE A 242 -8.84 -2.38 -10.28
CA ILE A 242 -7.83 -3.27 -10.85
C ILE A 242 -8.47 -4.64 -11.10
N GLY A 243 -9.27 -5.14 -10.16
CA GLY A 243 -10.06 -6.36 -10.33
C GLY A 243 -11.00 -6.31 -11.53
N LEU A 244 -11.81 -5.24 -11.61
CA LEU A 244 -12.74 -5.03 -12.72
C LEU A 244 -12.02 -4.93 -14.07
N PHE A 245 -10.86 -4.27 -14.11
CA PHE A 245 -10.04 -4.15 -15.31
C PHE A 245 -9.53 -5.51 -15.78
N ILE A 246 -8.99 -6.33 -14.87
CA ILE A 246 -8.52 -7.67 -15.23
C ILE A 246 -9.68 -8.60 -15.62
N TYR A 247 -10.82 -8.51 -14.93
CA TYR A 247 -12.05 -9.20 -15.33
C TYR A 247 -12.45 -8.82 -16.76
N ALA A 248 -12.48 -7.53 -17.08
CA ALA A 248 -12.82 -7.05 -18.41
C ALA A 248 -11.81 -7.55 -19.47
N LEU A 249 -10.52 -7.55 -19.14
CA LEU A 249 -9.45 -7.94 -20.06
C LEU A 249 -9.33 -9.45 -20.32
N LEU A 250 -9.51 -10.31 -19.30
CA LEU A 250 -9.23 -11.74 -19.42
C LEU A 250 -10.49 -12.60 -19.49
N ILE A 251 -11.58 -12.18 -18.84
CA ILE A 251 -12.80 -13.00 -18.72
C ILE A 251 -13.87 -12.49 -19.68
N GLN A 252 -14.18 -11.19 -19.62
CA GLN A 252 -15.21 -10.60 -20.48
C GLN A 252 -14.81 -10.63 -21.96
N SER A 253 -13.54 -10.35 -22.27
CA SER A 253 -13.01 -10.42 -23.65
C SER A 253 -13.07 -11.84 -24.23
N ALA A 254 -12.91 -12.87 -23.39
CA ALA A 254 -13.06 -14.26 -23.78
C ALA A 254 -14.53 -14.61 -24.04
N SER A 255 -15.44 -14.08 -23.22
CA SER A 255 -16.88 -14.37 -23.31
C SER A 255 -17.61 -13.65 -24.45
N ASP A 256 -17.17 -12.44 -24.80
CA ASP A 256 -17.81 -11.60 -25.82
C ASP A 256 -16.77 -11.05 -26.81
N PRO A 257 -16.68 -11.65 -28.02
CA PRO A 257 -15.81 -11.18 -29.09
C PRO A 257 -16.12 -9.75 -29.59
N ASN A 258 -17.33 -9.24 -29.34
CA ASN A 258 -17.73 -7.89 -29.72
C ASN A 258 -17.45 -6.85 -28.62
N SER A 259 -16.82 -7.25 -27.53
CA SER A 259 -16.51 -6.32 -26.44
C SER A 259 -15.63 -5.15 -26.92
N PRO A 260 -15.83 -3.93 -26.38
CA PRO A 260 -15.09 -2.74 -26.82
C PRO A 260 -13.56 -2.88 -26.76
N LEU A 261 -13.04 -3.81 -25.96
CA LEU A 261 -11.62 -4.05 -25.78
C LEU A 261 -10.96 -4.71 -27.00
N TRP A 262 -11.68 -5.55 -27.76
CA TRP A 262 -11.18 -6.11 -29.02
C TRP A 262 -11.01 -5.04 -30.12
N GLN A 263 -11.76 -3.94 -30.01
CA GLN A 263 -11.68 -2.82 -30.95
C GLN A 263 -10.43 -1.96 -30.74
N VAL A 264 -9.73 -2.11 -29.61
CA VAL A 264 -8.49 -1.40 -29.31
C VAL A 264 -7.31 -2.21 -29.87
N PRO A 265 -6.58 -1.72 -30.90
CA PRO A 265 -5.57 -2.53 -31.60
C PRO A 265 -4.44 -3.02 -30.68
N LEU A 266 -4.00 -2.21 -29.72
CA LEU A 266 -2.96 -2.58 -28.75
C LEU A 266 -3.40 -3.70 -27.80
N VAL A 267 -4.68 -3.73 -27.44
CA VAL A 267 -5.22 -4.77 -26.56
C VAL A 267 -5.36 -6.07 -27.35
N ALA A 268 -5.95 -6.03 -28.55
CA ALA A 268 -6.03 -7.20 -29.43
C ALA A 268 -4.64 -7.83 -29.71
N GLN A 269 -3.62 -6.98 -29.94
CA GLN A 269 -2.23 -7.41 -30.15
C GLN A 269 -1.51 -7.91 -28.89
N SER A 270 -2.07 -7.75 -27.70
CA SER A 270 -1.50 -8.32 -26.46
C SER A 270 -2.27 -9.56 -25.99
N LEU A 271 -3.54 -9.70 -26.39
CA LEU A 271 -4.40 -10.83 -26.06
C LEU A 271 -3.97 -12.16 -26.71
N TRP A 272 -3.24 -12.13 -27.84
CA TRP A 272 -2.75 -13.36 -28.49
C TRP A 272 -1.87 -14.22 -27.56
N LEU A 273 -1.08 -13.60 -26.68
CA LEU A 273 -0.21 -14.33 -25.75
C LEU A 273 -1.06 -15.10 -24.72
N PHE A 274 -2.11 -14.46 -24.21
CA PHE A 274 -3.05 -15.05 -23.25
C PHE A 274 -3.89 -16.15 -23.90
N GLN A 275 -4.26 -15.97 -25.17
CA GLN A 275 -4.95 -16.99 -25.96
C GLN A 275 -4.05 -18.21 -26.22
N LYS A 276 -2.75 -18.00 -26.48
CA LYS A 276 -1.79 -19.09 -26.69
C LYS A 276 -1.46 -19.88 -25.41
N LEU A 277 -1.62 -19.24 -24.25
CA LEU A 277 -1.35 -19.83 -22.93
C LEU A 277 -2.60 -20.47 -22.30
N ASP A 278 -3.73 -20.55 -23.01
CA ASP A 278 -5.03 -21.03 -22.51
C ASP A 278 -5.51 -20.29 -21.22
N TRP A 279 -5.06 -19.05 -21.01
CA TRP A 279 -5.48 -18.22 -19.88
C TRP A 279 -6.76 -17.42 -20.17
N LEU A 280 -7.13 -17.34 -21.45
CA LEU A 280 -8.27 -16.56 -21.92
C LEU A 280 -9.54 -17.42 -21.93
N VAL A 281 -10.13 -17.59 -20.74
CA VAL A 281 -11.25 -18.48 -20.49
C VAL A 281 -12.49 -17.67 -20.06
N PRO A 282 -13.71 -17.97 -20.57
CA PRO A 282 -14.91 -17.16 -20.31
C PRO A 282 -15.54 -17.41 -18.92
N HIS A 283 -14.72 -17.62 -17.90
CA HIS A 283 -15.13 -17.69 -16.50
C HIS A 283 -14.00 -17.24 -15.57
N PRO A 284 -14.30 -16.91 -14.30
CA PRO A 284 -13.26 -16.61 -13.31
C PRO A 284 -12.28 -17.78 -13.13
N THR A 285 -10.99 -17.47 -13.05
CA THR A 285 -9.89 -18.44 -12.96
C THR A 285 -8.82 -18.00 -11.97
N GLY A 286 -8.17 -18.95 -11.32
CA GLY A 286 -7.02 -18.68 -10.46
C GLY A 286 -5.91 -17.87 -11.14
N TRP A 287 -5.67 -18.08 -12.44
CA TRP A 287 -4.71 -17.29 -13.21
C TRP A 287 -5.08 -15.80 -13.29
N ALA A 288 -6.35 -15.48 -13.58
CA ALA A 288 -6.83 -14.10 -13.60
C ALA A 288 -6.66 -13.45 -12.22
N GLY A 289 -6.94 -14.20 -11.15
CA GLY A 289 -6.70 -13.78 -9.77
C GLY A 289 -5.24 -13.45 -9.48
N ALA A 290 -4.33 -14.34 -9.85
CA ALA A 290 -2.89 -14.15 -9.65
C ALA A 290 -2.35 -12.94 -10.43
N VAL A 291 -2.82 -12.72 -11.67
CA VAL A 291 -2.47 -11.54 -12.46
C VAL A 291 -2.96 -10.25 -11.80
N ALA A 292 -4.19 -10.22 -11.29
CA ALA A 292 -4.72 -9.06 -10.58
C ALA A 292 -3.89 -8.71 -9.35
N LEU A 293 -3.53 -9.70 -8.53
CA LEU A 293 -2.63 -9.50 -7.39
C LEU A 293 -1.21 -9.09 -7.81
N ALA A 294 -0.67 -9.65 -8.90
CA ALA A 294 0.65 -9.29 -9.41
C ALA A 294 0.72 -7.82 -9.84
N VAL A 295 -0.32 -7.31 -10.50
CA VAL A 295 -0.44 -5.90 -10.90
C VAL A 295 -0.46 -4.98 -9.68
N MET A 296 -1.11 -5.40 -8.58
CA MET A 296 -1.09 -4.66 -7.32
C MET A 296 0.25 -4.72 -6.58
N LEU A 297 0.93 -5.87 -6.64
CA LEU A 297 2.21 -6.10 -6.00
C LEU A 297 3.33 -5.29 -6.68
N MET A 298 3.30 -5.22 -8.01
CA MET A 298 4.34 -4.61 -8.84
C MET A 298 4.76 -3.20 -8.38
N PRO A 299 3.86 -2.20 -8.22
CA PRO A 299 4.27 -0.85 -7.83
C PRO A 299 4.78 -0.77 -6.37
N VAL A 300 4.32 -1.67 -5.49
CA VAL A 300 4.81 -1.75 -4.11
C VAL A 300 6.24 -2.27 -4.07
N VAL A 301 6.52 -3.36 -4.79
CA VAL A 301 7.88 -3.93 -4.91
C VAL A 301 8.81 -2.95 -5.62
N LEU A 302 8.34 -2.28 -6.67
CA LEU A 302 9.13 -1.29 -7.39
C LEU A 302 9.57 -0.15 -6.49
N ARG A 303 8.65 0.43 -5.72
CA ARG A 303 8.96 1.57 -4.85
C ARG A 303 9.89 1.19 -3.71
N THR A 304 9.60 0.07 -3.04
CA THR A 304 10.42 -0.42 -1.92
C THR A 304 11.82 -0.83 -2.39
N SER A 305 11.93 -1.47 -3.56
CA SER A 305 13.21 -1.82 -4.15
C SER A 305 13.99 -0.59 -4.63
N GLU A 306 13.32 0.43 -5.17
CA GLU A 306 13.99 1.68 -5.58
C GLU A 306 14.59 2.40 -4.36
N GLU A 307 13.85 2.46 -3.27
CA GLU A 307 14.32 3.04 -2.01
C GLU A 307 15.50 2.25 -1.45
N ALA A 308 15.42 0.92 -1.43
CA ALA A 308 16.51 0.04 -1.02
C ALA A 308 17.79 0.21 -1.87
N LEU A 309 17.67 0.31 -3.20
CA LEU A 309 18.81 0.50 -4.09
C LEU A 309 19.46 1.89 -3.93
N ARG A 310 18.70 2.90 -3.51
CA ARG A 310 19.20 4.26 -3.28
C ARG A 310 19.94 4.44 -1.97
N THR A 311 19.79 3.52 -1.00
CA THR A 311 20.57 3.57 0.24
C THR A 311 22.04 3.18 0.03
N VAL A 312 22.34 2.46 -1.06
CA VAL A 312 23.70 2.04 -1.41
C VAL A 312 24.55 3.28 -1.77
N PRO A 313 25.69 3.52 -1.11
CA PRO A 313 26.54 4.67 -1.39
C PRO A 313 27.03 4.72 -2.85
N ASP A 314 26.96 5.90 -3.49
CA ASP A 314 27.45 6.11 -4.87
C ASP A 314 28.97 5.85 -5.00
N ALA A 315 29.71 5.81 -3.89
CA ALA A 315 31.14 5.47 -3.86
C ALA A 315 31.40 4.03 -4.36
N LEU A 316 30.55 3.06 -4.01
CA LEU A 316 30.67 1.67 -4.49
C LEU A 316 30.50 1.58 -6.01
N ARG A 317 29.63 2.41 -6.57
CA ARG A 317 29.43 2.51 -8.02
C ARG A 317 30.66 3.07 -8.72
N ARG A 318 31.25 4.15 -8.19
CA ARG A 318 32.48 4.75 -8.75
C ARG A 318 33.67 3.81 -8.64
N ALA A 319 33.81 3.09 -7.53
CA ALA A 319 34.86 2.08 -7.35
C ALA A 319 34.73 0.94 -8.36
N SER A 320 33.51 0.43 -8.58
CA SER A 320 33.23 -0.60 -9.59
C SER A 320 33.62 -0.15 -11.00
N TYR A 321 33.31 1.10 -11.38
CA TYR A 321 33.72 1.67 -12.66
C TYR A 321 35.24 1.85 -12.78
N ALA A 322 35.92 2.22 -11.69
CA ALA A 322 37.38 2.32 -11.68
C ALA A 322 38.07 0.96 -11.90
N LEU A 323 37.43 -0.14 -11.49
CA LEU A 323 37.87 -1.51 -11.75
C LEU A 323 37.51 -2.04 -13.17
N GLY A 324 36.96 -1.18 -14.04
CA GLY A 324 36.60 -1.54 -15.41
C GLY A 324 35.28 -2.32 -15.55
N ALA A 325 34.46 -2.40 -14.50
CA ALA A 325 33.17 -3.07 -14.57
C ALA A 325 32.17 -2.31 -15.44
N THR A 326 31.38 -3.04 -16.23
CA THR A 326 30.28 -2.46 -17.01
C THR A 326 29.12 -2.00 -16.10
N PRO A 327 28.25 -1.07 -16.55
CA PRO A 327 27.05 -0.67 -15.79
C PRO A 327 26.18 -1.85 -15.36
N ALA A 328 25.96 -2.83 -16.24
CA ALA A 328 25.19 -4.03 -15.93
C ALA A 328 25.86 -4.88 -14.84
N GLN A 329 27.19 -5.06 -14.91
CA GLN A 329 27.94 -5.78 -13.88
C GLN A 329 27.92 -5.04 -12.53
N THR A 330 28.11 -3.71 -12.54
CA THR A 330 28.03 -2.89 -11.32
C THR A 330 26.67 -3.02 -10.66
N VAL A 331 25.59 -2.94 -11.43
CA VAL A 331 24.23 -3.11 -10.90
C VAL A 331 24.01 -4.52 -10.36
N LEU A 332 24.23 -5.56 -11.19
CA LEU A 332 23.86 -6.93 -10.85
C LEU A 332 24.78 -7.59 -9.82
N ARG A 333 26.07 -7.21 -9.78
CA ARG A 333 27.07 -7.85 -8.91
C ARG A 333 27.46 -7.02 -7.69
N VAL A 334 27.21 -5.70 -7.69
CA VAL A 334 27.59 -4.82 -6.57
C VAL A 334 26.35 -4.20 -5.92
N ILE A 335 25.53 -3.48 -6.67
CA ILE A 335 24.44 -2.67 -6.09
C ILE A 335 23.26 -3.54 -5.65
N VAL A 336 22.77 -4.43 -6.51
CA VAL A 336 21.63 -5.31 -6.19
C VAL A 336 21.94 -6.24 -5.02
N PRO A 337 23.10 -6.93 -4.97
CA PRO A 337 23.47 -7.74 -3.80
C PRO A 337 23.60 -6.91 -2.51
N ALA A 338 24.14 -5.69 -2.59
CA ALA A 338 24.26 -4.81 -1.43
C ALA A 338 22.89 -4.35 -0.89
N ALA A 339 21.90 -4.15 -1.76
CA ALA A 339 20.54 -3.77 -1.39
C ALA A 339 19.60 -4.96 -1.11
N ALA A 340 20.04 -6.19 -1.39
CA ALA A 340 19.16 -7.38 -1.45
C ALA A 340 18.38 -7.60 -0.15
N THR A 341 19.00 -7.40 1.02
CA THR A 341 18.30 -7.58 2.31
C THR A 341 17.11 -6.62 2.46
N ALA A 342 17.29 -5.35 2.12
CA ALA A 342 16.21 -4.36 2.18
C ALA A 342 15.15 -4.60 1.09
N MET A 343 15.57 -5.05 -0.11
CA MET A 343 14.65 -5.41 -1.19
C MET A 343 13.77 -6.60 -0.79
N VAL A 344 14.34 -7.65 -0.19
CA VAL A 344 13.60 -8.81 0.31
C VAL A 344 12.55 -8.39 1.33
N THR A 345 12.92 -7.52 2.28
CA THR A 345 11.96 -6.94 3.22
C THR A 345 10.83 -6.18 2.50
N GLY A 346 11.15 -5.43 1.44
CA GLY A 346 10.14 -4.76 0.60
C GLY A 346 9.17 -5.72 -0.09
N VAL A 347 9.69 -6.83 -0.63
CA VAL A 347 8.91 -7.84 -1.35
C VAL A 347 7.90 -8.53 -0.44
N PHE A 348 8.36 -9.03 0.70
CA PHE A 348 7.47 -9.70 1.64
C PHE A 348 6.44 -8.73 2.27
N LEU A 349 6.77 -7.43 2.42
CA LEU A 349 5.79 -6.42 2.85
C LEU A 349 4.69 -6.23 1.80
N GLY A 350 5.06 -6.28 0.52
CA GLY A 350 4.12 -6.33 -0.60
C GLY A 350 3.27 -7.60 -0.59
N MET A 351 3.89 -8.76 -0.32
CA MET A 351 3.21 -10.05 -0.23
C MET A 351 2.16 -10.07 0.90
N ALA A 352 2.52 -9.58 2.08
CA ALA A 352 1.62 -9.43 3.22
C ALA A 352 0.41 -8.52 2.90
N ARG A 353 0.63 -7.48 2.08
CA ARG A 353 -0.45 -6.61 1.60
C ARG A 353 -1.41 -7.36 0.68
N ILE A 354 -0.91 -8.01 -0.37
CA ILE A 354 -1.78 -8.68 -1.35
C ILE A 354 -2.50 -9.90 -0.77
N ALA A 355 -1.97 -10.53 0.27
CA ALA A 355 -2.62 -11.64 0.96
C ALA A 355 -3.96 -11.24 1.62
N GLY A 356 -4.11 -9.97 1.98
CA GLY A 356 -5.33 -9.41 2.55
C GLY A 356 -6.30 -8.80 1.53
N GLU A 357 -6.01 -8.86 0.23
CA GLU A 357 -6.87 -8.25 -0.79
C GLU A 357 -8.04 -9.18 -1.16
N THR A 358 -9.27 -8.69 -1.06
CA THR A 358 -10.49 -9.44 -1.42
C THR A 358 -11.10 -8.94 -2.73
N ALA A 359 -11.16 -7.61 -2.89
CA ALA A 359 -11.88 -6.96 -3.97
C ALA A 359 -11.44 -7.39 -5.37
N PRO A 360 -10.14 -7.46 -5.71
CA PRO A 360 -9.74 -7.88 -7.05
C PRO A 360 -10.06 -9.35 -7.34
N LEU A 361 -9.94 -10.22 -6.34
CA LEU A 361 -10.13 -11.66 -6.47
C LEU A 361 -11.61 -12.04 -6.67
N LEU A 362 -12.53 -11.26 -6.10
CA LEU A 362 -13.96 -11.50 -6.22
C LEU A 362 -14.44 -11.52 -7.69
N PHE A 363 -13.84 -10.67 -8.54
CA PHE A 363 -14.17 -10.65 -9.98
C PHE A 363 -13.33 -11.60 -10.81
N THR A 364 -12.12 -11.93 -10.37
CA THR A 364 -11.10 -12.57 -11.23
C THR A 364 -10.88 -14.05 -10.90
N ALA A 365 -10.54 -14.38 -9.65
CA ALA A 365 -10.41 -15.77 -9.21
C ALA A 365 -11.76 -16.47 -9.10
N GLY A 366 -12.80 -15.71 -8.76
CA GLY A 366 -14.03 -16.30 -8.23
C GLY A 366 -13.75 -17.09 -6.95
N SER A 367 -14.77 -17.75 -6.39
CA SER A 367 -14.60 -18.63 -5.23
C SER A 367 -15.20 -20.01 -5.52
N SER A 368 -14.58 -21.05 -4.96
CA SER A 368 -15.00 -22.44 -5.06
C SER A 368 -15.09 -23.06 -3.66
N ASN A 369 -16.08 -23.91 -3.41
CA ASN A 369 -16.26 -24.58 -2.12
C ASN A 369 -15.41 -25.86 -1.97
N PHE A 370 -14.64 -26.19 -2.99
CA PHE A 370 -13.88 -27.43 -3.11
C PHE A 370 -12.38 -27.16 -3.09
N TRP A 371 -11.59 -28.22 -2.88
CA TRP A 371 -10.15 -28.17 -3.08
C TRP A 371 -9.79 -27.80 -4.52
N PRO A 372 -8.70 -27.04 -4.76
CA PRO A 372 -8.28 -26.64 -6.10
C PRO A 372 -7.56 -27.79 -6.82
N GLU A 373 -8.25 -28.90 -7.06
CA GLU A 373 -7.68 -30.12 -7.70
C GLU A 373 -7.44 -29.92 -9.20
N ASP A 374 -8.32 -29.18 -9.87
CA ASP A 374 -8.26 -28.90 -11.32
C ASP A 374 -7.22 -27.81 -11.68
N GLY A 375 -6.46 -27.32 -10.70
CA GLY A 375 -5.43 -26.29 -10.87
C GLY A 375 -5.99 -24.87 -10.99
N MET A 376 -5.19 -23.95 -11.54
CA MET A 376 -5.51 -22.51 -11.62
C MET A 376 -6.36 -22.11 -12.83
N GLY A 377 -6.71 -23.06 -13.70
CA GLY A 377 -7.65 -22.83 -14.80
C GLY A 377 -9.10 -22.65 -14.32
N GLU A 378 -9.40 -23.11 -13.11
CA GLU A 378 -10.72 -23.05 -12.50
C GLU A 378 -10.82 -21.99 -11.40
N LYS A 379 -12.03 -21.82 -10.86
CA LYS A 379 -12.29 -20.91 -9.74
C LYS A 379 -11.47 -21.30 -8.51
N MET A 380 -10.74 -20.34 -7.96
CA MET A 380 -9.83 -20.62 -6.85
C MET A 380 -10.44 -20.18 -5.51
N PRO A 381 -10.48 -21.05 -4.48
CA PRO A 381 -10.93 -20.63 -3.16
C PRO A 381 -9.91 -19.66 -2.53
N PHE A 382 -10.39 -18.63 -1.83
CA PHE A 382 -9.50 -17.70 -1.11
C PHE A 382 -10.11 -17.24 0.21
N LEU A 383 -9.26 -17.14 1.24
CA LEU A 383 -9.68 -16.99 2.64
C LEU A 383 -10.45 -15.69 2.88
N THR A 384 -10.03 -14.59 2.25
CA THR A 384 -10.65 -13.27 2.45
C THR A 384 -12.09 -13.19 1.92
N TYR A 385 -12.46 -14.02 0.94
CA TYR A 385 -13.86 -14.17 0.49
C TYR A 385 -14.73 -14.72 1.60
N TYR A 386 -14.30 -15.83 2.21
CA TYR A 386 -15.08 -16.49 3.25
C TYR A 386 -15.18 -15.64 4.51
N ILE A 387 -14.11 -14.92 4.89
CA ILE A 387 -14.18 -13.93 5.98
C ILE A 387 -15.28 -12.90 5.69
N TYR A 388 -15.38 -12.41 4.45
CA TYR A 388 -16.42 -11.47 4.07
C TYR A 388 -17.82 -12.08 4.10
N THR A 389 -18.06 -13.10 3.28
CA THR A 389 -19.38 -13.70 3.10
C THR A 389 -19.93 -14.28 4.40
N TYR A 390 -19.09 -14.91 5.22
CA TYR A 390 -19.53 -15.52 6.47
C TYR A 390 -19.68 -14.52 7.62
N SER A 391 -18.97 -13.39 7.59
CA SER A 391 -19.22 -12.30 8.54
C SER A 391 -20.57 -11.65 8.32
N THR A 392 -21.05 -11.62 7.07
CA THR A 392 -22.37 -11.09 6.71
C THR A 392 -23.48 -12.15 6.71
N GLY A 393 -23.14 -13.41 7.01
CA GLY A 393 -24.10 -14.52 7.04
C GLY A 393 -25.01 -14.50 8.26
N ASP A 394 -26.17 -15.13 8.15
CA ASP A 394 -27.15 -15.18 9.24
C ASP A 394 -26.79 -16.22 10.31
N LYS A 395 -26.06 -17.28 9.94
CA LYS A 395 -25.76 -18.40 10.84
C LYS A 395 -24.60 -18.08 11.76
N GLU A 396 -24.77 -18.38 13.04
CA GLU A 396 -23.70 -18.18 14.04
C GLU A 396 -22.47 -19.04 13.75
N SER A 397 -22.65 -20.24 13.22
CA SER A 397 -21.53 -21.11 12.81
C SER A 397 -20.70 -20.52 11.67
N GLU A 398 -21.32 -19.79 10.74
CA GLU A 398 -20.59 -19.10 9.66
C GLU A 398 -19.76 -17.95 10.25
N LYS A 399 -20.34 -17.16 11.17
CA LYS A 399 -19.62 -16.09 11.87
C LYS A 399 -18.43 -16.62 12.67
N GLN A 400 -18.57 -17.76 13.34
CA GLN A 400 -17.47 -18.43 14.04
C GLN A 400 -16.33 -18.82 13.08
N MET A 401 -16.66 -19.36 11.91
CA MET A 401 -15.66 -19.66 10.86
C MET A 401 -15.00 -18.39 10.31
N ALA A 402 -15.74 -17.29 10.20
CA ALA A 402 -15.18 -16.00 9.79
C ALA A 402 -14.15 -15.46 10.79
N TRP A 403 -14.43 -15.55 12.10
CA TRP A 403 -13.49 -15.18 13.16
C TRP A 403 -12.23 -16.05 13.14
N ALA A 404 -12.39 -17.37 12.99
CA ALA A 404 -11.26 -18.29 12.86
C ALA A 404 -10.41 -17.97 11.61
N GLY A 405 -11.04 -17.72 10.47
CA GLY A 405 -10.36 -17.31 9.24
C GLY A 405 -9.62 -15.98 9.37
N ALA A 406 -10.24 -14.98 10.01
CA ALA A 406 -9.61 -13.69 10.27
C ALA A 406 -8.37 -13.83 11.16
N PHE A 407 -8.43 -14.68 12.20
CA PHE A 407 -7.29 -14.98 13.05
C PHE A 407 -6.16 -15.67 12.28
N VAL A 408 -6.47 -16.66 11.44
CA VAL A 408 -5.46 -17.35 10.63
C VAL A 408 -4.79 -16.40 9.64
N LEU A 409 -5.56 -15.54 8.97
CA LEU A 409 -5.01 -14.52 8.07
C LEU A 409 -4.11 -13.53 8.82
N LEU A 410 -4.55 -13.05 9.98
CA LEU A 410 -3.77 -12.17 10.85
C LEU A 410 -2.46 -12.83 11.29
N ALA A 411 -2.52 -14.08 11.74
CA ALA A 411 -1.36 -14.86 12.16
C ALA A 411 -0.38 -15.08 10.99
N PHE A 412 -0.89 -15.38 9.79
CA PHE A 412 -0.07 -15.51 8.59
C PHE A 412 0.68 -14.21 8.26
N VAL A 413 -0.04 -13.08 8.21
CA VAL A 413 0.55 -11.76 7.93
C VAL A 413 1.60 -11.39 9.00
N MET A 414 1.31 -11.67 10.27
CA MET A 414 2.27 -11.47 11.35
C MET A 414 3.51 -12.35 11.21
N LEU A 415 3.34 -13.64 10.90
CA LEU A 415 4.43 -14.57 10.74
C LEU A 415 5.36 -14.14 9.62
N VAL A 416 4.81 -13.73 8.48
CA VAL A 416 5.58 -13.16 7.36
C VAL A 416 6.38 -11.94 7.85
N ASN A 417 5.73 -10.97 8.49
CA ASN A 417 6.37 -9.74 8.97
C ASN A 417 7.45 -9.98 10.04
N ILE A 418 7.23 -10.91 10.98
CA ILE A 418 8.20 -11.26 12.03
C ILE A 418 9.39 -12.01 11.42
N SER A 419 9.13 -12.99 10.55
CA SER A 419 10.18 -13.76 9.87
C SER A 419 11.13 -12.84 9.11
N MET A 420 10.61 -11.80 8.45
CA MET A 420 11.43 -10.81 7.77
C MET A 420 12.36 -10.05 8.72
N ARG A 421 11.86 -9.60 9.88
CA ARG A 421 12.67 -8.89 10.87
C ARG A 421 13.78 -9.76 11.44
N LEU A 422 13.50 -11.04 11.67
CA LEU A 422 14.50 -12.00 12.17
C LEU A 422 15.59 -12.26 11.14
N ILE A 423 15.23 -12.36 9.85
CA ILE A 423 16.18 -12.58 8.75
C ILE A 423 17.02 -11.32 8.50
N SER A 424 16.42 -10.13 8.52
CA SER A 424 17.14 -8.86 8.27
C SER A 424 18.05 -8.48 9.44
N GLY A 425 17.59 -8.62 10.68
CA GLY A 425 18.33 -8.24 11.89
C GLY A 425 19.62 -9.03 12.10
N ARG A 426 19.74 -10.24 11.52
CA ARG A 426 20.97 -11.05 11.59
C ARG A 426 22.11 -10.52 10.71
N ARG A 427 21.83 -9.75 9.66
CA ARG A 427 22.85 -9.27 8.72
C ARG A 427 23.52 -7.96 9.17
N ASP A 428 22.79 -7.09 9.84
CA ASP A 428 23.34 -5.82 10.36
C ASP A 428 24.38 -6.07 11.48
N VAL A 429 24.17 -7.10 12.31
CA VAL A 429 25.10 -7.49 13.39
C VAL A 429 26.37 -8.17 12.85
N ALA A 430 26.28 -8.87 11.72
CA ALA A 430 27.46 -9.51 11.10
C ALA A 430 28.39 -8.48 10.45
N ALA A 431 27.84 -7.44 9.82
CA ALA A 431 28.62 -6.36 9.20
C ALA A 431 29.32 -5.48 10.24
N SER A 432 28.66 -5.20 11.38
CA SER A 432 29.26 -4.40 12.47
C SER A 432 30.35 -5.12 13.25
N ARG A 433 30.47 -6.46 13.12
CA ARG A 433 31.58 -7.24 13.69
C ARG A 433 32.79 -7.35 12.76
N SER A 434 32.68 -6.87 11.52
CA SER A 434 33.75 -6.92 10.50
C SER A 434 34.41 -5.56 10.22
N GLN A 435 33.88 -4.49 10.82
CA GLN A 435 34.52 -3.18 10.96
C GLN A 435 35.12 -3.09 12.35
#